data_AF-A0A3D5HIC0-F1
#
_entry.id   AF-A0A3D5HIC0-F1
#
_cell.length_a   1.000
_cell.length_b   1.000
_cell.length_c   1.000
_cell.angle_alpha   90.00
_cell.angle_beta   90.00
_cell.angle_gamma   90.00
#
_symmetry.space_group_name_H-M   'P 1'
#
loop_
_entity.id
_entity.type
_entity.pdbx_description
1 polymer ?
#
loop_
_entity_poly.entity_id
_entity_poly.type
_entity_poly.pdbx_seq_one_letter_code
_entity_poly.pdbx_strand_id
1 'polypeptide(L)'
;MASLKDIRKRIDSVKRTQKTTSAMKMVSAAKLRRSEDNIRQATPYAVKLKSVVSSLSTRFDGVEQDTGFGRLFRSTGGKRTGVILVTSDRGLCGGFNANLSKALARQLAEEGVECAEFVILGRKGNDFFKRTNH
;
A
#
# COMPACT_ATOMS: atom_id res chain seq x y z
N MET A 1 -19.17 30.07 32.75
CA MET A 1 -17.72 30.34 32.60
C MET A 1 -16.97 29.03 32.77
N ALA A 2 -15.95 28.75 31.94
CA ALA A 2 -15.13 27.57 32.12
C ALA A 2 -14.50 27.59 33.52
N SER A 3 -14.77 26.56 34.32
CA SER A 3 -14.27 26.47 35.68
C SER A 3 -12.76 26.16 35.65
N LEU A 4 -12.00 26.59 36.67
CA LEU A 4 -10.63 26.12 36.91
C LEU A 4 -10.56 24.58 36.92
N LYS A 5 -11.64 23.91 37.34
CA LYS A 5 -11.79 22.45 37.29
C LYS A 5 -11.78 21.91 35.85
N ASP A 6 -12.40 22.60 34.91
CA ASP A 6 -12.48 22.18 33.51
C ASP A 6 -11.12 22.35 32.81
N ILE A 7 -10.41 23.44 33.10
CA ILE A 7 -9.04 23.66 32.63
C ILE A 7 -8.12 22.54 33.15
N ARG A 8 -8.19 22.21 34.44
CA ARG A 8 -7.38 21.14 35.04
C ARG A 8 -7.67 19.77 34.40
N LYS A 9 -8.95 19.45 34.18
CA LYS A 9 -9.35 18.23 33.47
C LYS A 9 -8.79 18.17 32.04
N ARG A 10 -8.81 19.29 31.30
CA ARG A 10 -8.27 19.35 29.94
C ARG A 10 -6.75 19.15 29.92
N ILE A 11 -6.02 19.75 30.86
CA ILE A 11 -4.57 19.54 31.02
C ILE A 11 -4.27 18.06 31.23
N ASP A 12 -4.99 17.41 32.14
CA ASP A 12 -4.76 15.98 32.43
C ASP A 12 -5.11 15.09 31.24
N SER A 13 -6.18 15.41 30.50
CA SER A 13 -6.55 14.71 29.26
C SER A 13 -5.46 14.82 28.20
N VAL A 14 -4.95 16.03 27.94
CA VAL A 14 -3.88 16.25 26.95
C VAL A 14 -2.59 15.55 27.37
N LYS A 15 -2.21 15.61 28.65
CA LYS A 15 -1.03 14.88 29.17
C LYS A 15 -1.15 13.36 28.98
N ARG A 16 -2.34 12.78 29.18
CA ARG A 16 -2.58 11.36 28.93
C ARG A 16 -2.44 11.04 27.44
N THR A 17 -3.09 11.82 26.56
CA THR A 17 -2.98 11.65 25.11
C THR A 17 -1.53 11.76 24.63
N GLN A 18 -0.75 12.72 25.15
CA GLN A 18 0.67 12.89 24.83
C GLN A 18 1.49 11.65 25.19
N LYS A 19 1.26 11.06 26.38
CA LYS A 19 1.95 9.82 26.80
C LYS A 19 1.59 8.65 25.87
N THR A 20 0.31 8.50 25.52
CA THR A 20 -0.16 7.45 24.59
C THR A 20 0.47 7.61 23.21
N THR A 21 0.45 8.80 22.62
CA THR A 21 1.04 9.02 21.28
C THR A 21 2.55 8.88 21.29
N SER A 22 3.23 9.27 22.38
CA SER A 22 4.67 9.05 22.56
C SER A 22 5.02 7.57 22.58
N ALA A 23 4.24 6.75 23.30
CA ALA A 23 4.40 5.31 23.30
C ALA A 23 4.13 4.71 21.90
N MET A 24 3.07 5.15 21.22
CA MET A 24 2.75 4.70 19.86
C MET A 24 3.87 5.04 18.87
N LYS A 25 4.51 6.21 19.00
CA LYS A 25 5.67 6.59 18.18
C LYS A 25 6.82 5.60 18.36
N MET A 26 7.18 5.26 19.60
CA MET A 26 8.25 4.31 19.89
C MET A 26 7.93 2.90 19.35
N VAL A 27 6.70 2.43 19.55
CA VAL A 27 6.26 1.12 19.04
C VAL A 27 6.29 1.09 17.50
N SER A 28 5.85 2.18 16.86
CA SER A 28 5.83 2.27 15.40
C SER A 28 7.24 2.33 14.82
N ALA A 29 8.16 3.05 15.48
CA ALA A 29 9.57 3.08 15.10
C ALA A 29 10.22 1.70 15.21
N ALA A 30 9.94 0.96 16.29
CA ALA A 30 10.44 -0.41 16.46
C ALA A 30 9.90 -1.37 15.38
N LYS A 31 8.61 -1.25 15.02
CA LYS A 31 8.01 -2.03 13.93
C LYS A 31 8.61 -1.69 12.58
N LEU A 32 8.82 -0.40 12.29
CA LEU A 32 9.46 0.05 11.05
C LEU A 32 10.86 -0.56 10.92
N ARG A 33 11.68 -0.46 11.97
CA ARG A 33 13.02 -1.05 11.99
C ARG A 33 12.99 -2.55 11.70
N ARG A 34 12.08 -3.30 12.33
CA ARG A 34 11.91 -4.74 12.05
C ARG A 34 11.53 -4.99 10.59
N SER A 35 10.63 -4.20 10.03
CA SER A 35 10.24 -4.33 8.61
C SER A 35 11.41 -4.02 7.67
N GLU A 36 12.22 -3.00 7.98
CA GLU A 36 13.42 -2.69 7.20
C GLU A 36 14.44 -3.83 7.25
N ASP A 37 14.65 -4.43 8.42
CA ASP A 37 15.57 -5.57 8.56
C ASP A 37 15.10 -6.78 7.76
N ASN A 38 13.79 -7.07 7.76
CA ASN A 38 13.21 -8.11 6.91
C ASN A 38 13.42 -7.83 5.41
N ILE A 39 13.25 -6.57 4.99
CA ILE A 39 13.50 -6.16 3.59
C ILE A 39 14.98 -6.33 3.24
N ARG A 40 15.90 -5.93 4.12
CA ARG A 40 17.35 -6.12 3.91
C ARG A 40 17.70 -7.59 3.72
N GLN A 41 17.12 -8.48 4.51
CA GLN A 41 17.33 -9.93 4.39
C GLN A 41 16.71 -10.53 3.11
N ALA A 42 15.56 -10.02 2.67
CA ALA A 42 14.88 -10.50 1.46
C ALA A 42 15.50 -9.94 0.16
N THR A 43 16.18 -8.80 0.22
CA THR A 43 16.75 -8.11 -0.95
C THR A 43 17.68 -9.00 -1.80
N PRO A 44 18.66 -9.74 -1.25
CA PRO A 44 19.55 -10.59 -2.06
C PRO A 44 18.78 -11.64 -2.89
N TYR A 45 17.76 -12.25 -2.29
CA TYR A 45 16.89 -13.20 -2.99
C TYR A 45 16.12 -12.51 -4.13
N ALA A 46 15.50 -11.35 -3.86
CA ALA A 46 14.77 -10.60 -4.87
C ALA A 46 15.66 -10.17 -6.05
N VAL A 47 16.89 -9.75 -5.77
CA VAL A 47 17.89 -9.39 -6.80
C VAL A 47 18.23 -10.60 -7.67
N LYS A 48 18.50 -11.76 -7.06
CA LYS A 48 18.83 -12.96 -7.83
C LYS A 48 17.65 -13.48 -8.63
N LEU A 49 16.45 -13.48 -8.04
CA LEU A 49 15.21 -13.85 -8.72
C LEU A 49 14.97 -12.95 -9.93
N LYS A 50 15.11 -11.63 -9.78
CA LYS A 50 14.99 -10.68 -10.88
C LYS A 50 16.00 -10.98 -11.99
N SER A 51 17.26 -11.26 -11.64
CA SER A 51 18.28 -11.65 -12.62
C SER A 51 17.87 -12.90 -13.41
N VAL A 52 17.37 -13.94 -12.75
CA VAL A 52 16.92 -15.17 -13.43
C VAL A 52 15.72 -14.90 -14.33
N VAL A 53 14.71 -14.16 -13.85
CA VAL A 53 13.52 -13.82 -14.63
C VAL A 53 13.89 -12.95 -15.85
N SER A 54 14.80 -12.00 -15.70
CA SER A 54 15.28 -11.18 -16.83
C SER A 54 16.09 -11.99 -17.85
N SER A 55 16.93 -12.94 -17.40
CA SER A 55 17.61 -13.87 -18.32
C SER A 55 16.65 -14.81 -19.05
N LEU A 56 15.48 -15.06 -18.47
CA LEU A 56 14.44 -15.87 -19.08
C LEU A 56 13.61 -15.06 -20.07
N SER A 57 13.28 -13.79 -19.75
CA SER A 57 12.50 -12.92 -20.64
C SER A 57 13.19 -12.69 -21.98
N THR A 58 14.52 -12.54 -22.01
CA THR A 58 15.29 -12.38 -23.26
C THR A 58 15.24 -13.61 -24.17
N ARG A 59 14.95 -14.79 -23.64
CA ARG A 59 14.78 -16.03 -24.45
C ARG A 59 13.38 -16.16 -25.06
N PHE A 60 12.40 -15.48 -24.49
CA PHE A 60 11.02 -15.46 -24.97
C PHE A 60 10.72 -14.25 -25.87
N ASP A 61 11.66 -13.32 -25.97
CA ASP A 61 11.57 -12.18 -26.89
C ASP A 61 11.57 -12.70 -28.34
N GLY A 62 10.55 -12.33 -29.11
CA GLY A 62 10.37 -12.78 -30.50
C GLY A 62 9.85 -14.22 -30.72
N VAL A 63 9.72 -15.06 -29.69
CA VAL A 63 9.21 -16.44 -29.84
C VAL A 63 7.68 -16.48 -29.71
N GLU A 64 6.94 -16.64 -30.81
CA GLU A 64 5.49 -16.93 -30.82
C GLU A 64 5.22 -18.35 -30.31
N GLN A 65 5.53 -18.61 -29.05
CA GLN A 65 5.05 -19.81 -28.38
C GLN A 65 3.81 -19.46 -27.59
N ASP A 66 2.67 -20.02 -28.00
CA ASP A 66 1.39 -19.92 -27.31
C ASP A 66 1.35 -20.80 -26.04
N THR A 67 2.47 -20.86 -25.33
CA THR A 67 2.56 -21.49 -24.01
C THR A 67 2.10 -20.47 -22.98
N GLY A 68 1.41 -20.92 -21.92
CA GLY A 68 0.91 -20.04 -20.86
C GLY A 68 1.99 -19.16 -20.21
N PHE A 69 3.26 -19.58 -20.29
CA PHE A 69 4.42 -18.86 -19.75
C PHE A 69 4.89 -17.69 -20.63
N GLY A 70 4.83 -17.84 -21.97
CA GLY A 70 5.20 -16.77 -22.91
C GLY A 70 4.25 -15.56 -22.85
N ARG A 71 2.97 -15.79 -22.51
CA ARG A 71 1.95 -14.74 -22.36
C ARG A 71 2.23 -13.77 -21.20
N LEU A 72 3.00 -14.18 -20.18
CA LEU A 72 3.38 -13.32 -19.05
C LEU A 72 4.37 -12.21 -19.43
N PHE A 73 5.11 -12.39 -20.54
CA PHE A 73 6.13 -11.45 -21.00
C PHE A 73 5.65 -10.56 -22.16
N ARG A 74 4.37 -10.61 -22.53
CA ARG A 74 3.80 -9.85 -23.64
C ARG A 74 2.57 -9.07 -23.19
N SER A 75 2.39 -7.86 -23.73
CA SER A 75 1.12 -7.14 -23.60
C SER A 75 0.08 -7.83 -24.47
N THR A 76 -1.01 -8.28 -23.85
CA THR A 76 -2.12 -8.97 -24.53
C THR A 76 -3.25 -8.03 -24.95
N GLY A 77 -3.08 -6.71 -24.78
CA GLY A 77 -4.11 -5.72 -25.13
C GLY A 77 -5.42 -5.92 -24.34
N GLY A 78 -5.31 -6.41 -23.10
CA GLY A 78 -6.45 -6.73 -22.26
C GLY A 78 -7.36 -5.52 -22.01
N LYS A 79 -8.67 -5.74 -22.03
CA LYS A 79 -9.69 -4.71 -21.74
C LYS A 79 -9.90 -4.46 -20.24
N ARG A 80 -9.26 -5.26 -19.37
CA ARG A 80 -9.41 -5.20 -17.91
C ARG A 80 -8.06 -5.01 -17.25
N THR A 81 -8.03 -4.17 -16.24
CA THR A 81 -6.83 -3.89 -15.44
C THR A 81 -7.01 -4.49 -14.05
N GLY A 82 -6.14 -5.43 -13.70
CA GLY A 82 -6.07 -5.95 -12.33
C GLY A 82 -5.32 -4.97 -11.42
N VAL A 83 -5.96 -4.54 -10.34
CA VAL A 83 -5.41 -3.57 -9.39
C VAL A 83 -5.22 -4.22 -8.03
N ILE A 84 -3.98 -4.30 -7.56
CA ILE A 84 -3.67 -4.72 -6.19
C ILE A 84 -3.35 -3.50 -5.35
N LEU A 85 -4.23 -3.15 -4.42
CA LEU A 85 -4.04 -2.02 -3.51
C LEU A 85 -3.68 -2.52 -2.12
N VAL A 86 -2.51 -2.13 -1.62
CA VAL A 86 -2.06 -2.48 -0.27
C VAL A 86 -2.12 -1.27 0.66
N THR A 87 -2.99 -1.33 1.66
CA THR A 87 -3.24 -0.28 2.65
C THR A 87 -3.09 -0.83 4.07
N SER A 88 -3.17 0.06 5.07
CA SER A 88 -3.17 -0.36 6.47
C SER A 88 -4.58 -0.69 6.96
N ASP A 89 -4.68 -1.56 7.97
CA ASP A 89 -5.93 -1.80 8.69
C ASP A 89 -6.26 -0.71 9.70
N ARG A 90 -5.23 -0.07 10.26
CA ARG A 90 -5.35 0.90 11.35
C ARG A 90 -5.31 2.34 10.83
N GLY A 91 -5.90 3.25 11.61
CA GLY A 91 -5.80 4.70 11.36
C GLY A 91 -4.55 5.32 11.99
N LEU A 92 -4.59 6.64 12.22
CA LEU A 92 -3.49 7.43 12.82
C LEU A 92 -2.16 7.34 12.04
N CYS A 93 -2.24 7.09 10.73
CA CYS A 93 -1.11 7.02 9.80
C CYS A 93 -0.89 8.35 9.03
N GLY A 94 -1.38 9.47 9.56
CA GLY A 94 -1.42 10.73 8.84
C GLY A 94 -2.16 10.60 7.50
N GLY A 95 -1.57 11.15 6.43
CA GLY A 95 -2.13 11.12 5.08
C GLY A 95 -1.94 9.82 4.30
N PHE A 96 -1.26 8.80 4.84
CA PHE A 96 -0.82 7.62 4.08
C PHE A 96 -1.92 6.94 3.25
N ASN A 97 -2.98 6.42 3.90
CA ASN A 97 -4.04 5.69 3.19
C ASN A 97 -4.82 6.60 2.22
N ALA A 98 -5.06 7.86 2.61
CA ALA A 98 -5.81 8.82 1.81
C ALA A 98 -5.04 9.22 0.55
N ASN A 99 -3.75 9.51 0.68
CA ASN A 99 -2.89 9.87 -0.44
C ASN A 99 -2.73 8.69 -1.40
N LEU A 100 -2.54 7.47 -0.88
CA LEU A 100 -2.42 6.27 -1.71
C LEU A 100 -3.70 6.00 -2.52
N SER A 101 -4.86 6.05 -1.87
CA SER A 101 -6.14 5.77 -2.54
C SER A 101 -6.48 6.85 -3.58
N LYS A 102 -6.20 8.13 -3.28
CA LYS A 102 -6.38 9.24 -4.23
C LYS A 102 -5.42 9.15 -5.41
N ALA A 103 -4.15 8.80 -5.15
CA ALA A 103 -3.16 8.63 -6.21
C ALA A 103 -3.56 7.51 -7.17
N LEU A 104 -4.04 6.38 -6.66
CA LEU A 104 -4.55 5.29 -7.48
C LEU A 104 -5.77 5.70 -8.31
N ALA A 105 -6.77 6.34 -7.69
CA ALA A 105 -7.95 6.82 -8.42
C ALA A 105 -7.58 7.81 -9.53
N ARG A 106 -6.61 8.70 -9.27
CA ARG A 106 -6.09 9.64 -10.27
C ARG A 106 -5.39 8.91 -11.41
N GLN A 107 -4.54 7.93 -11.09
CA GLN A 107 -3.81 7.15 -12.09
C GLN A 107 -4.75 6.36 -13.00
N LEU A 108 -5.78 5.71 -12.44
CA LEU A 108 -6.77 4.97 -13.22
C LEU A 108 -7.55 5.88 -14.17
N ALA A 109 -7.87 7.11 -13.73
CA ALA A 109 -8.52 8.10 -14.58
C ALA A 109 -7.59 8.64 -15.69
N GLU A 110 -6.31 8.89 -15.38
CA GLU A 110 -5.29 9.34 -16.34
C GLU A 110 -5.01 8.29 -17.42
N GLU A 111 -4.99 7.01 -17.03
CA GLU A 111 -4.78 5.87 -17.93
C GLU A 111 -6.05 5.47 -18.71
N GLY A 112 -7.20 6.11 -18.44
CA GLY A 112 -8.46 5.81 -19.11
C GLY A 112 -8.98 4.39 -18.85
N VAL A 113 -8.70 3.84 -17.66
CA VAL A 113 -9.08 2.47 -17.31
C VAL A 113 -10.59 2.40 -17.08
N GLU A 114 -11.32 1.81 -18.03
CA GLU A 114 -12.78 1.64 -17.94
C GLU A 114 -13.21 0.46 -17.06
N CYS A 115 -12.38 -0.59 -16.98
CA CYS A 115 -12.72 -1.82 -16.24
C CYS A 115 -11.55 -2.24 -15.33
N ALA A 116 -11.64 -1.90 -14.04
CA ALA A 116 -10.65 -2.28 -13.04
C ALA A 116 -11.18 -3.36 -12.10
N GLU A 117 -10.41 -4.43 -11.89
CA GLU A 117 -10.71 -5.47 -10.91
C GLU A 117 -9.79 -5.28 -9.69
N PHE A 118 -10.37 -4.99 -8.53
CA PHE A 118 -9.60 -4.64 -7.33
C PHE A 118 -9.39 -5.83 -6.39
N VAL A 119 -8.13 -6.04 -5.99
CA VAL A 119 -7.74 -6.85 -4.84
C VAL A 119 -7.15 -5.91 -3.78
N ILE A 120 -7.94 -5.60 -2.76
CA ILE A 120 -7.53 -4.65 -1.72
C ILE A 120 -7.08 -5.40 -0.47
N LEU A 121 -5.80 -5.25 -0.13
CA LEU A 121 -5.23 -5.68 1.15
C LEU A 121 -5.29 -4.51 2.12
N GLY A 122 -6.00 -4.69 3.23
CA GLY A 122 -6.13 -3.68 4.29
C GLY A 122 -7.51 -3.01 4.35
N ARG A 123 -8.01 -2.82 5.57
CA ARG A 123 -9.35 -2.30 5.82
C ARG A 123 -9.57 -0.88 5.29
N LYS A 124 -8.56 0.00 5.38
CA LYS A 124 -8.74 1.42 5.03
C LYS A 124 -8.90 1.67 3.54
N GLY A 125 -8.22 0.92 2.69
CA GLY A 125 -8.46 0.96 1.24
C GLY A 125 -9.86 0.43 0.90
N ASN A 126 -10.26 -0.67 1.53
CA ASN A 126 -11.57 -1.27 1.28
C ASN A 126 -12.70 -0.32 1.66
N ASP A 127 -12.61 0.34 2.82
CA ASP A 127 -13.59 1.35 3.25
C ASP A 127 -13.65 2.55 2.30
N PHE A 128 -12.54 2.93 1.66
CA PHE A 128 -12.48 4.05 0.73
C PHE A 128 -13.15 3.72 -0.61
N PHE A 129 -12.79 2.59 -1.21
CA PHE A 129 -13.31 2.19 -2.52
C PHE A 129 -14.74 1.62 -2.44
N LYS A 130 -15.19 1.11 -1.29
CA LYS A 130 -16.63 0.79 -1.09
C LYS A 130 -17.54 2.01 -1.13
N ARG A 131 -17.02 3.20 -0.82
CA ARG A 131 -17.79 4.46 -0.78
C ARG A 131 -17.72 5.22 -2.10
N THR A 132 -16.77 4.87 -2.95
CA THR A 132 -16.52 5.53 -4.23
C THR A 132 -16.99 4.57 -5.32
N ASN A 133 -17.98 4.94 -6.13
CA ASN A 133 -18.46 4.09 -7.24
C ASN A 133 -17.42 4.04 -8.37
N HIS A 134 -16.34 3.29 -8.18
CA HIS A 134 -15.43 2.83 -9.23
C HIS A 134 -15.63 1.34 -9.47
#